data_AF-I5C2P9-F1
#
_entry.id   AF-I5C2P9-F1
#
_cell.length_a   1.000
_cell.length_b   1.000
_cell.length_c   1.000
_cell.angle_alpha   90.00
_cell.angle_beta   90.00
_cell.angle_gamma   90.00
#
_symmetry.space_group_name_H-M   'P 1'
#
loop_
_entity.id
_entity.type
_entity.pdbx_description
1 polymer ?
#
loop_
_entity_poly.entity_id
_entity_poly.type
_entity_poly.pdbx_seq_one_letter_code
_entity_poly.pdbx_strand_id
1 'polypeptide(L)'
;MFSVLRIRSTARDQETDTLRFNTLLHTLDLLDRELRAERRGLKERCERIAATAAFAQERFESNDQENALSKQIDEMTRSMKNYTRRMNALQRQIDLVGQLRATASTFTADHRPPPEPREATSLRH
;
A
#
# COMPACT_ATOMS: atom_id res chain seq x y z
N MET A 1 -14.79 25.52 47.95
CA MET A 1 -14.08 25.42 46.66
C MET A 1 -14.66 24.23 45.92
N PHE A 2 -15.64 24.46 45.04
CA PHE A 2 -16.20 23.40 44.22
C PHE A 2 -15.25 23.17 43.04
N SER A 3 -14.55 22.04 43.06
CA SER A 3 -13.83 21.56 41.88
C SER A 3 -14.82 21.44 40.74
N VAL A 4 -14.67 22.29 39.73
CA VAL A 4 -15.31 22.11 38.44
C VAL A 4 -14.88 20.73 37.96
N LEU A 5 -15.80 19.76 38.02
CA LEU A 5 -15.71 18.57 37.21
C LEU A 5 -15.59 19.06 35.78
N ARG A 6 -14.36 19.04 35.26
CA ARG A 6 -14.04 19.46 33.90
C ARG A 6 -14.68 18.41 32.99
N ILE A 7 -15.96 18.61 32.69
CA ILE A 7 -16.75 17.74 31.82
C ILE A 7 -15.94 17.57 30.54
N ARG A 8 -15.48 16.35 30.32
CA ARG A 8 -14.75 15.99 29.12
C ARG A 8 -15.68 16.25 27.93
N SER A 9 -15.31 17.19 27.07
CA SER A 9 -16.15 17.59 25.95
C SER A 9 -16.18 16.46 24.93
N THR A 10 -17.38 15.90 24.69
CA THR A 10 -17.61 14.89 23.65
C THR A 10 -17.14 15.36 22.27
N ALA A 11 -17.28 16.65 21.98
CA ALA A 11 -16.78 17.25 20.73
C ALA A 11 -15.24 17.16 20.61
N ARG A 12 -14.52 17.35 21.72
CA ARG A 12 -13.05 17.24 21.75
C ARG A 12 -12.58 15.80 21.59
N ASP A 13 -13.33 14.84 22.14
CA ASP A 13 -13.05 13.41 21.93
C ASP A 13 -13.28 13.03 20.45
N GLN A 14 -14.40 13.46 19.85
CA GLN A 14 -14.69 13.25 18.43
C GLN A 14 -13.63 13.87 17.50
N GLU A 15 -13.17 15.09 17.79
CA GLU A 15 -12.10 15.75 17.05
C GLU A 15 -10.78 14.96 17.15
N THR A 16 -10.44 14.51 18.37
CA THR A 16 -9.23 13.70 18.61
C THR A 16 -9.29 12.38 17.84
N ASP A 17 -10.43 11.71 17.82
CA ASP A 17 -10.61 10.45 17.10
C ASP A 17 -10.57 10.67 15.59
N THR A 18 -11.18 11.76 15.09
CA THR A 18 -11.07 12.17 13.68
C THR A 18 -9.62 12.36 13.27
N LEU A 19 -8.81 13.05 14.09
CA LEU A 19 -7.39 13.25 13.81
C LEU A 19 -6.60 11.93 13.78
N ARG A 20 -6.89 11.01 14.71
CA ARG A 20 -6.24 9.69 14.77
C ARG A 20 -6.54 8.87 13.53
N PHE A 21 -7.80 8.82 13.11
CA PHE A 21 -8.18 8.06 11.92
C PHE A 21 -7.67 8.70 10.63
N ASN A 22 -7.64 10.04 10.53
CA ASN A 22 -7.01 10.72 9.41
C ASN A 22 -5.52 10.39 9.31
N THR A 23 -4.82 10.38 10.45
CA THR A 23 -3.41 9.96 10.52
C THR A 23 -3.23 8.51 10.06
N LEU A 24 -4.05 7.59 10.58
CA LEU A 24 -4.01 6.17 10.20
C LEU A 24 -4.22 5.98 8.69
N LEU A 25 -5.26 6.59 8.13
CA LEU A 25 -5.55 6.48 6.70
C LEU A 25 -4.42 7.05 5.84
N HIS A 26 -3.84 8.18 6.25
CA HIS A 26 -2.69 8.76 5.55
C HIS A 26 -1.47 7.84 5.57
N THR A 27 -1.16 7.23 6.72
CA THR A 27 -0.05 6.28 6.84
C THR A 27 -0.28 5.03 5.98
N LEU A 28 -1.50 4.50 5.95
CA LEU A 28 -1.85 3.36 5.11
C LEU A 28 -1.71 3.69 3.61
N ASP A 29 -2.11 4.89 3.19
CA ASP A 29 -1.95 5.36 1.81
C ASP A 29 -0.47 5.49 1.41
N LEU A 30 0.38 6.01 2.30
CA LEU A 30 1.82 6.08 2.04
C LEU A 30 2.43 4.68 1.88
N LEU A 31 2.09 3.76 2.79
CA LEU A 31 2.59 2.40 2.75
C LEU A 31 2.14 1.66 1.49
N ASP A 32 0.87 1.79 1.08
CA ASP A 32 0.37 1.20 -0.17
C ASP A 32 1.17 1.70 -1.40
N ARG A 33 1.46 3.01 -1.46
CA ARG A 33 2.26 3.59 -2.55
C ARG A 33 3.68 3.02 -2.59
N GLU A 34 4.35 2.94 -1.44
CA GLU A 34 5.71 2.39 -1.33
C GLU A 34 5.76 0.92 -1.76
N LEU A 35 4.83 0.10 -1.28
CA LEU A 35 4.74 -1.32 -1.63
C LEU A 35 4.50 -1.52 -3.13
N ARG A 36 3.61 -0.72 -3.73
CA ARG A 36 3.35 -0.76 -5.18
C ARG A 36 4.56 -0.32 -5.99
N ALA A 37 5.27 0.71 -5.52
CA ALA A 37 6.49 1.18 -6.18
C ALA A 37 7.59 0.11 -6.16
N GLU A 38 7.83 -0.54 -5.01
CA GLU A 38 8.79 -1.63 -4.91
C GLU A 38 8.41 -2.79 -5.85
N ARG A 39 7.14 -3.20 -5.84
CA ARG A 39 6.65 -4.30 -6.68
C ARG A 39 6.83 -4.00 -8.17
N ARG A 40 6.53 -2.77 -8.59
CA ARG A 40 6.71 -2.31 -9.98
C ARG A 40 8.18 -2.37 -10.39
N GLY A 41 9.08 -1.86 -9.55
CA GLY A 41 10.52 -1.90 -9.82
C GLY A 41 11.08 -3.33 -9.89
N LEU A 42 10.54 -4.27 -9.10
CA LEU A 42 10.91 -5.69 -9.22
C LEU A 42 10.39 -6.31 -10.51
N LYS A 43 9.17 -5.98 -10.93
CA LYS A 43 8.59 -6.45 -12.19
C LYS A 43 9.44 -6.00 -13.38
N GLU A 44 9.78 -4.71 -13.45
CA GLU A 44 10.62 -4.14 -14.50
C GLU A 44 12.01 -4.79 -14.56
N ARG A 45 12.62 -5.07 -13.40
CA ARG A 45 13.90 -5.81 -13.35
C ARG A 45 13.76 -7.25 -13.82
N CYS A 46 12.67 -7.92 -13.46
CA CYS A 46 12.39 -9.29 -13.87
C CYS A 46 12.20 -9.38 -15.40
N GLU A 47 11.43 -8.46 -15.98
CA GLU A 47 11.21 -8.36 -17.43
C GLU A 47 12.52 -8.12 -18.18
N ARG A 48 13.40 -7.26 -17.64
CA ARG A 48 14.72 -7.02 -18.22
C ARG A 48 15.63 -8.24 -18.20
N ILE A 49 15.65 -8.98 -17.08
CA ILE A 49 16.42 -10.24 -16.99
C ILE A 49 15.88 -11.28 -17.97
N ALA A 50 14.56 -11.40 -18.08
CA ALA A 50 13.94 -12.32 -19.04
C ALA A 50 14.30 -11.98 -20.49
N ALA A 51 14.27 -10.70 -20.86
CA ALA A 51 14.70 -10.24 -22.19
C ALA A 51 16.18 -10.54 -22.44
N THR A 52 17.07 -10.24 -21.49
CA THR A 52 18.50 -10.56 -21.60
C THR A 52 18.74 -12.07 -21.74
N ALA A 53 18.00 -12.90 -21.00
CA ALA A 53 18.11 -14.35 -21.08
C ALA A 53 17.69 -14.88 -22.47
N ALA A 54 16.60 -14.34 -23.04
CA ALA A 54 16.13 -14.70 -24.37
C ALA A 54 17.17 -14.34 -25.45
N PHE A 55 17.73 -13.12 -25.42
CA PHE A 55 18.76 -12.70 -26.37
C PHE A 55 20.07 -13.48 -26.22
N ALA A 56 20.46 -13.82 -24.99
CA ALA A 56 21.62 -14.68 -24.76
C ALA A 56 21.39 -16.04 -25.43
N GLN A 57 20.23 -16.67 -25.20
CA GLN A 57 19.89 -17.96 -25.82
C GLN A 57 19.96 -17.90 -27.35
N GLU A 58 19.34 -16.91 -28.00
CA GLU A 58 19.38 -16.74 -29.48
C GLU A 58 20.80 -16.58 -30.03
N ARG A 59 21.66 -15.82 -29.33
CA ARG A 59 23.04 -15.56 -29.78
C ARG A 59 23.96 -16.76 -29.63
N PHE A 60 23.68 -17.66 -28.68
CA PHE A 60 24.53 -18.81 -28.37
C PHE A 60 24.08 -20.12 -29.03
N GLU A 61 22.85 -20.22 -29.55
CA GLU A 61 22.50 -21.23 -30.56
C GLU A 61 23.43 -21.18 -31.79
N SER A 62 24.21 -20.10 -31.93
CA SER A 62 25.21 -19.89 -32.98
C SER A 62 26.68 -20.13 -32.57
N ASN A 63 27.02 -20.50 -31.31
CA ASN A 63 28.42 -20.65 -30.85
C ASN A 63 28.63 -21.68 -29.70
N ASP A 64 29.72 -22.45 -29.73
CA ASP A 64 30.09 -23.56 -28.81
C ASP A 64 30.55 -23.18 -27.37
N GLN A 65 30.02 -22.13 -26.73
CA GLN A 65 30.42 -21.70 -25.35
C GLN A 65 29.43 -22.13 -24.25
N GLU A 66 29.06 -23.42 -24.21
CA GLU A 66 28.00 -23.99 -23.34
C GLU A 66 28.18 -23.76 -21.82
N ASN A 67 29.39 -23.91 -21.27
CA ASN A 67 29.59 -23.96 -19.81
C ASN A 67 29.45 -22.60 -19.10
N ALA A 68 29.88 -21.50 -19.72
CA ALA A 68 29.73 -20.16 -19.15
C ALA A 68 28.27 -19.70 -19.21
N LEU A 69 27.57 -20.07 -20.28
CA LEU A 69 26.16 -19.78 -20.49
C LEU A 69 25.27 -20.47 -19.46
N SER A 70 25.51 -21.75 -19.17
CA SER A 70 24.74 -22.50 -18.18
C SER A 70 24.76 -21.81 -16.81
N LYS A 71 25.94 -21.34 -16.37
CA LYS A 71 26.07 -20.62 -15.09
C LYS A 71 25.30 -19.29 -15.08
N GLN A 72 25.34 -18.55 -16.20
CA GLN A 72 24.64 -17.29 -16.34
C GLN A 72 23.11 -17.49 -16.35
N ILE A 73 22.62 -18.52 -17.04
CA ILE A 73 21.19 -18.90 -17.05
C ILE A 73 20.71 -19.32 -15.67
N ASP A 74 21.51 -20.09 -14.93
CA ASP A 74 21.18 -20.50 -13.56
C ASP A 74 21.08 -19.30 -12.61
N GLU A 75 21.99 -18.33 -12.73
CA GLU A 75 21.97 -17.10 -11.92
C GLU A 75 20.75 -16.21 -12.24
N MET A 76 20.44 -16.05 -13.54
CA MET A 76 19.24 -15.33 -14.00
C MET A 76 17.97 -16.01 -13.48
N THR A 77 17.89 -17.34 -13.57
CA THR A 77 16.77 -18.14 -13.08
C THR A 77 16.59 -18.00 -11.56
N ARG A 78 17.69 -18.03 -10.80
CA ARG A 78 17.66 -17.82 -9.35
C ARG A 78 17.16 -16.41 -9.00
N SER A 79 17.62 -15.40 -9.72
CA SER A 79 17.19 -14.01 -9.54
C SER A 79 15.69 -13.84 -9.82
N MET A 80 15.19 -14.41 -10.92
CA MET A 80 13.76 -14.39 -11.26
C MET A 80 12.89 -15.08 -10.19
N LYS A 81 13.32 -16.23 -9.66
CA LYS A 81 12.63 -16.91 -8.54
C LYS A 81 12.56 -16.03 -7.30
N ASN A 82 13.66 -15.36 -6.94
CA ASN A 82 13.71 -14.46 -5.80
C ASN A 82 12.80 -13.26 -5.97
N TYR A 83 12.80 -12.63 -7.15
CA TYR A 83 11.90 -11.52 -7.46
C TYR A 83 10.44 -11.94 -7.41
N THR A 84 10.10 -13.11 -7.97
CA THR A 84 8.72 -13.64 -7.93
C THR A 84 8.26 -13.84 -6.49
N ARG A 85 9.09 -14.47 -5.64
CA ARG A 85 8.78 -14.67 -4.22
C ARG A 85 8.54 -13.34 -3.49
N ARG A 86 9.39 -12.34 -3.75
CA ARG A 86 9.26 -11.01 -3.14
C ARG A 86 8.01 -10.27 -3.65
N MET A 87 7.74 -10.30 -4.95
CA MET A 87 6.53 -9.69 -5.54
C MET A 87 5.25 -10.30 -4.96
N ASN A 88 5.21 -11.62 -4.74
CA ASN A 88 4.07 -12.28 -4.09
C ASN A 88 3.92 -11.85 -2.63
N ALA A 89 5.02 -11.68 -1.90
CA ALA A 89 4.97 -11.15 -0.54
C ALA A 89 4.45 -9.70 -0.51
N LEU A 90 4.92 -8.85 -1.42
CA LEU A 90 4.45 -7.47 -1.57
C LEU A 90 2.97 -7.40 -1.94
N GLN A 91 2.49 -8.28 -2.82
CA GLN A 91 1.07 -8.37 -3.14
C GLN A 91 0.22 -8.67 -1.89
N ARG A 92 0.62 -9.65 -1.08
CA ARG A 92 -0.08 -9.96 0.18
C ARG A 92 -0.08 -8.78 1.16
N GLN A 93 1.01 -8.01 1.21
CA GLN A 93 1.08 -6.80 2.03
C GLN A 93 0.16 -5.70 1.50
N ILE A 94 0.10 -5.49 0.17
CA ILE A 94 -0.83 -4.56 -0.48
C ILE A 94 -2.28 -4.94 -0.16
N ASP A 95 -2.62 -6.22 -0.25
CA ASP A 95 -3.97 -6.70 0.02
C ASP A 95 -4.35 -6.47 1.50
N LEU A 96 -3.42 -6.74 2.42
CA LEU A 96 -3.61 -6.47 3.85
C LEU A 96 -3.81 -4.97 4.12
N VAL A 97 -2.97 -4.10 3.56
CA VAL A 97 -3.10 -2.64 3.72
C VAL A 97 -4.42 -2.14 3.14
N GLY A 98 -4.84 -2.67 1.99
CA GLY A 98 -6.14 -2.38 1.39
C GLY A 98 -7.31 -2.75 2.29
N GLN A 99 -7.26 -3.93 2.93
CA GLN A 99 -8.26 -4.36 3.90
C GLN A 99 -8.31 -3.46 5.14
N LEU A 100 -7.14 -3.12 5.71
CA LEU A 100 -7.06 -2.20 6.86
C LEU A 100 -7.64 -0.83 6.54
N ARG A 101 -7.33 -0.29 5.35
CA ARG A 101 -7.85 0.99 4.88
C ARG A 101 -9.37 0.96 4.70
N ALA A 102 -9.90 -0.10 4.09
CA ALA A 102 -11.34 -0.28 3.92
C ALA A 102 -12.05 -0.33 5.28
N THR A 103 -11.56 -1.16 6.21
CA THR A 103 -12.10 -1.27 7.57
C THR A 103 -12.06 0.06 8.32
N ALA A 104 -10.93 0.78 8.27
CA ALA A 104 -10.80 2.09 8.92
C ALA A 104 -11.76 3.13 8.31
N SER A 105 -11.96 3.10 6.99
CA SER A 105 -12.87 4.03 6.29
C SER A 105 -14.34 3.73 6.61
N THR A 106 -14.72 2.46 6.70
CA THR A 106 -16.07 2.06 7.13
C THR A 106 -16.33 2.51 8.57
N PHE A 107 -15.36 2.28 9.47
CA PHE A 107 -15.50 2.69 10.86
C PHE A 107 -15.73 4.20 11.00
N THR A 108 -14.97 5.03 10.28
CA THR A 108 -15.15 6.49 10.35
C THR A 108 -16.46 6.96 9.72
N ALA A 109 -16.95 6.28 8.68
CA ALA A 109 -18.25 6.57 8.08
C ALA A 109 -19.40 6.28 9.05
N ASP A 110 -19.36 5.15 9.75
CA ASP A 110 -20.40 4.71 10.69
C ASP A 110 -20.48 5.60 11.95
N HIS A 111 -19.35 6.19 12.35
CA HIS A 111 -19.23 7.00 13.57
C HIS A 111 -19.24 8.52 13.31
N ARG A 112 -19.55 8.95 12.08
CA ARG A 112 -19.70 10.37 11.77
C ARG A 112 -21.03 10.88 12.35
N PRO A 113 -21.03 11.91 13.22
CA PRO A 113 -22.28 12.48 13.71
C PRO A 113 -23.11 13.03 12.53
N PRO A 114 -24.44 12.88 12.56
CA PRO A 114 -25.30 13.47 11.54
C PRO A 114 -25.07 14.98 11.49
N PRO A 115 -25.16 15.61 10.30
CA PRO A 115 -25.01 17.05 10.19
C PRO A 115 -26.04 17.73 11.09
N GLU A 116 -25.63 18.70 11.90
CA GLU A 116 -26.57 19.43 12.75
C GLU A 116 -27.66 20.07 11.87
N PRO A 117 -28.94 19.98 12.29
CA PRO A 117 -30.03 20.59 11.55
C PRO A 117 -29.73 22.08 11.42
N ARG A 118 -29.62 22.56 10.17
CA ARG A 118 -29.53 23.98 9.88
C ARG A 118 -30.75 24.64 10.52
N GLU A 119 -30.55 25.42 11.57
CA GLU A 119 -31.60 26.26 12.13
C GLU A 119 -32.17 27.07 10.97
N ALA A 120 -33.40 26.73 10.59
CA ALA A 120 -34.16 27.47 9.61
C ALA A 120 -34.21 28.90 10.14
N THR A 121 -33.44 29.78 9.50
CA THR A 121 -33.38 31.20 9.82
C THR A 121 -34.82 31.68 9.73
N SER A 122 -35.43 31.88 10.91
CA SER A 122 -36.79 32.34 11.04
C SER A 122 -36.79 33.78 10.56
N LEU A 123 -37.03 33.96 9.26
CA LEU A 123 -37.46 35.23 8.67
C LEU A 123 -38.79 35.57 9.33
N ARG A 124 -38.73 36.28 10.45
CA ARG A 124 -39.86 37.05 10.95
C ARG A 124 -39.90 38.35 10.18
N HIS A 125 -40.90 38.44 9.30
CA HIS A 125 -41.46 39.68 8.81
C HIS A 125 -42.11 40.47 9.95
#